data_AF-A0A7Z9BWP0-F1
#
_entry.id   AF-A0A7Z9BWP0-F1
#
_cell.length_a   1.000
_cell.length_b   1.000
_cell.length_c   1.000
_cell.angle_alpha   90.00
_cell.angle_beta   90.00
_cell.angle_gamma   90.00
#
_symmetry.space_group_name_H-M   'P 1'
#
loop_
_entity.id
_entity.type
_entity.pdbx_description
1 polymer ?
#
loop_
_entity_poly.entity_id
_entity_poly.type
_entity_poly.pdbx_seq_one_letter_code
_entity_poly.pdbx_strand_id
1 'polypeptide(L)'
;MSTDISKAVMGVSAGIDAIKKLGDLAVKTQNLELREGILNLREQLLEAKDALLDAKEQVSNYKEENATLKARITELEQRLADGQEEIKLTVKKGGYYKEDGDGPYCTGCYDNNQKLIRVNDVGPIWRCPVCKSVVTKT
;
A
#
# COMPACT_ATOMS: atom_id res chain seq x y z
N MET A 1 3.92 -17.99 -2.83
CA MET A 1 2.86 -17.95 -1.80
C MET A 1 1.53 -18.54 -2.26
N SER A 2 0.79 -17.97 -3.22
CA SER A 2 -0.55 -18.52 -3.62
C SER A 2 -0.47 -19.96 -4.19
N THR A 3 0.61 -20.27 -4.92
CA THR A 3 0.95 -21.61 -5.39
C THR A 3 1.35 -22.57 -4.27
N ASP A 4 1.95 -22.07 -3.20
CA ASP A 4 2.41 -22.89 -2.07
C ASP A 4 1.24 -23.29 -1.16
N ILE A 5 0.32 -22.35 -0.88
CA ILE A 5 -0.93 -22.63 -0.15
C ILE A 5 -1.78 -23.63 -0.93
N SER A 6 -1.89 -23.48 -2.25
CA SER A 6 -2.64 -24.44 -3.08
C SER A 6 -2.03 -25.85 -3.05
N LYS A 7 -0.69 -25.97 -3.06
CA LYS A 7 0.00 -27.25 -2.87
C LYS A 7 -0.25 -27.85 -1.48
N ALA A 8 -0.25 -27.01 -0.44
CA ALA A 8 -0.55 -27.45 0.93
C ALA A 8 -1.98 -28.01 1.04
N VAL A 9 -2.98 -27.32 0.48
CA VAL A 9 -4.38 -27.79 0.46
C VAL A 9 -4.51 -29.14 -0.24
N MET A 10 -3.81 -29.34 -1.37
CA MET A 10 -3.79 -30.63 -2.07
C MET A 10 -3.12 -31.72 -1.23
N GLY A 11 -1.99 -31.42 -0.58
CA GLY A 11 -1.30 -32.36 0.31
C GLY A 11 -2.16 -32.80 1.50
N VAL A 12 -2.83 -31.85 2.16
CA VAL A 12 -3.76 -32.14 3.26
C VAL A 12 -4.96 -32.97 2.77
N SER A 13 -5.51 -32.65 1.60
CA SER A 13 -6.61 -33.42 1.02
C SER A 13 -6.21 -34.87 0.72
N ALA A 14 -5.01 -35.08 0.17
CA ALA A 14 -4.46 -36.43 -0.04
C ALA A 14 -4.24 -37.17 1.29
N GLY A 15 -3.78 -36.48 2.33
CA GLY A 15 -3.66 -37.02 3.69
C GLY A 15 -5.01 -37.46 4.27
N ILE A 16 -6.06 -36.63 4.12
CA ILE A 16 -7.42 -36.96 4.55
C ILE A 16 -7.91 -38.23 3.86
N ASP A 17 -7.69 -38.38 2.55
CA ASP A 17 -8.12 -39.56 1.82
C ASP A 17 -7.33 -40.82 2.19
N ALA A 18 -6.04 -40.69 2.53
CA ALA A 18 -5.26 -41.79 3.10
C ALA A 18 -5.79 -42.21 4.48
N ILE A 19 -6.13 -41.24 5.35
CA ILE A 19 -6.69 -41.51 6.67
C ILE A 19 -8.08 -42.14 6.59
N LYS A 20 -8.94 -41.75 5.64
CA LYS A 20 -10.23 -42.43 5.40
C LYS A 20 -10.03 -43.91 5.11
N LYS A 21 -9.09 -44.25 4.22
CA LYS A 21 -8.76 -45.64 3.90
C LYS A 21 -8.24 -46.40 5.12
N LEU A 22 -7.42 -45.77 5.96
CA LEU A 22 -6.95 -46.36 7.22
C LEU A 22 -8.11 -46.57 8.21
N GLY A 23 -9.06 -45.63 8.28
CA GLY A 23 -10.27 -45.77 9.10
C GLY A 23 -11.12 -46.96 8.69
N ASP A 24 -11.35 -47.15 7.39
CA ASP A 24 -12.11 -48.29 6.88
C ASP A 24 -11.44 -49.63 7.21
N LEU A 25 -10.11 -49.66 7.26
CA LEU A 25 -9.33 -50.83 7.69
C LEU A 25 -9.39 -51.03 9.21
N ALA A 26 -9.28 -49.97 10.00
CA ALA A 26 -9.37 -50.01 11.45
C ALA A 26 -10.77 -50.39 11.96
N VAL A 27 -11.82 -50.14 11.17
CA VAL A 27 -13.16 -50.68 11.45
C VAL A 27 -13.14 -52.22 11.44
N LYS A 28 -12.25 -52.86 10.69
CA LYS A 28 -12.16 -54.32 10.64
C LYS A 28 -11.33 -54.93 11.77
N THR A 29 -10.53 -54.16 12.51
CA THR A 29 -9.50 -54.70 13.41
C THR A 29 -9.89 -54.83 14.90
N GLN A 30 -11.14 -54.56 15.31
CA GLN A 30 -11.59 -54.53 16.72
C GLN A 30 -10.72 -53.69 17.70
N ASN A 31 -9.72 -52.94 17.20
CA ASN A 31 -8.84 -52.11 18.01
C ASN A 31 -9.45 -50.71 18.16
N LEU A 32 -9.95 -50.40 19.36
CA LEU A 32 -10.61 -49.13 19.66
C LEU A 32 -9.64 -47.95 19.68
N GLU A 33 -8.45 -48.12 20.27
CA GLU A 33 -7.42 -47.06 20.33
C GLU A 33 -6.99 -46.61 18.93
N LEU A 34 -6.82 -47.55 18.01
CA LEU A 34 -6.49 -47.25 16.61
C LEU A 34 -7.62 -46.45 15.92
N ARG A 35 -8.88 -46.79 16.18
CA ARG A 35 -10.02 -46.04 15.62
C ARG A 35 -10.08 -44.62 16.16
N GLU A 36 -9.91 -44.43 17.45
CA GLU A 36 -9.92 -43.10 18.08
C GLU A 36 -8.77 -42.24 17.55
N GLY A 37 -7.56 -42.79 17.46
CA GLY A 37 -6.40 -42.07 16.90
C GLY A 37 -6.61 -41.65 15.44
N ILE A 38 -7.22 -42.50 14.62
CA ILE A 38 -7.54 -42.18 13.22
C ILE A 38 -8.60 -41.06 13.13
N LEU A 39 -9.62 -41.11 13.98
CA LEU A 39 -10.66 -40.07 14.00
C LEU A 39 -10.09 -38.72 14.43
N ASN A 40 -9.24 -38.70 15.46
CA ASN A 40 -8.59 -37.48 15.92
C ASN A 40 -7.68 -36.88 14.84
N LEU A 41 -6.84 -37.70 14.19
CA LEU A 41 -5.99 -37.24 13.09
C LEU A 41 -6.81 -36.70 11.90
N ARG A 42 -7.96 -37.33 11.61
CA ARG A 42 -8.86 -36.85 10.56
C ARG A 42 -9.42 -35.48 10.89
N GLU A 43 -9.84 -35.27 12.14
CA GLU A 43 -10.36 -33.99 12.63
C GLU A 43 -9.30 -32.88 12.50
N GLN A 44 -8.08 -33.13 12.99
CA GLN A 44 -6.96 -32.18 12.86
C GLN A 44 -6.65 -31.83 11.40
N LEU A 45 -6.71 -32.81 10.47
CA LEU A 45 -6.48 -32.53 9.05
C LEU A 45 -7.62 -31.73 8.42
N LEU A 46 -8.87 -31.90 8.87
CA LEU A 46 -10.00 -31.10 8.40
C LEU A 46 -9.85 -29.65 8.87
N GLU A 47 -9.53 -29.44 10.15
CA GLU A 47 -9.25 -28.09 10.69
C GLU A 47 -8.10 -27.41 9.95
N ALA A 48 -7.00 -28.14 9.72
CA ALA A 48 -5.87 -27.62 8.95
C ALA A 48 -6.26 -27.27 7.51
N LYS A 49 -7.16 -28.05 6.88
CA LYS A 49 -7.67 -27.77 5.54
C LYS A 49 -8.48 -26.47 5.51
N ASP A 50 -9.38 -26.29 6.48
CA ASP A 50 -10.23 -25.10 6.56
C ASP A 50 -9.39 -23.84 6.79
N ALA A 51 -8.43 -23.89 7.73
CA ALA A 51 -7.49 -22.79 7.96
C ALA A 51 -6.66 -22.43 6.71
N LEU A 52 -6.27 -23.42 5.90
CA LEU A 52 -5.56 -23.17 4.64
C LEU A 52 -6.46 -22.54 3.57
N LEU A 53 -7.76 -22.89 3.54
CA LEU A 53 -8.72 -22.28 2.62
C LEU A 53 -8.96 -20.81 2.99
N ASP A 54 -9.15 -20.51 4.27
CA ASP A 54 -9.30 -19.14 4.77
C ASP A 54 -8.05 -18.30 4.45
N ALA A 55 -6.86 -18.87 4.69
CA ALA A 55 -5.61 -18.20 4.35
C ALA A 55 -5.48 -17.95 2.83
N LYS A 56 -5.97 -18.88 1.99
CA LYS A 56 -5.96 -18.71 0.53
C LYS A 56 -6.87 -17.55 0.11
N GLU A 57 -8.04 -17.43 0.70
CA GLU A 57 -8.98 -16.34 0.44
C GLU A 57 -8.38 -14.98 0.85
N GLN A 58 -7.85 -14.88 2.06
CA GLN A 58 -7.21 -13.65 2.55
C GLN A 58 -6.06 -13.21 1.65
N VAL A 59 -5.22 -14.14 1.19
CA VAL A 59 -4.13 -13.84 0.24
C VAL A 59 -4.67 -13.32 -1.10
N SER A 60 -5.83 -13.80 -1.56
CA SER A 60 -6.48 -13.28 -2.77
C SER A 60 -6.92 -11.83 -2.56
N ASN A 61 -7.62 -11.57 -1.45
CA ASN A 61 -8.13 -10.24 -1.12
C ASN A 61 -6.98 -9.23 -0.99
N TYR A 62 -5.89 -9.58 -0.31
CA TYR A 62 -4.73 -8.71 -0.20
C TYR A 62 -4.04 -8.42 -1.53
N LYS A 63 -4.04 -9.37 -2.48
CA LYS A 63 -3.50 -9.13 -3.82
C LYS A 63 -4.33 -8.12 -4.60
N GLU A 64 -5.66 -8.23 -4.53
CA GLU A 64 -6.58 -7.30 -5.19
C GLU A 64 -6.50 -5.90 -4.60
N GLU A 65 -6.45 -5.80 -3.27
CA GLU A 65 -6.25 -4.52 -2.57
C GLU A 65 -4.91 -3.89 -2.95
N ASN A 66 -3.82 -4.68 -2.96
CA ASN A 66 -2.50 -4.19 -3.35
C ASN A 66 -2.48 -3.67 -4.80
N ALA A 67 -3.16 -4.37 -5.72
CA ALA A 67 -3.26 -3.94 -7.11
C ALA A 67 -4.04 -2.61 -7.23
N THR A 68 -5.13 -2.48 -6.48
CA THR A 68 -5.94 -1.26 -6.46
C THR A 68 -5.18 -0.08 -5.86
N LEU A 69 -4.46 -0.30 -4.76
CA LEU A 69 -3.63 0.73 -4.13
C LEU A 69 -2.50 1.18 -5.05
N LYS A 70 -1.82 0.26 -5.74
CA LYS A 70 -0.80 0.59 -6.74
C LYS A 70 -1.36 1.43 -7.88
N ALA A 71 -2.53 1.06 -8.41
CA ALA A 71 -3.19 1.84 -9.46
C ALA A 71 -3.51 3.27 -9.00
N ARG A 72 -4.01 3.43 -7.77
CA ARG A 72 -4.27 4.75 -7.18
C ARG A 72 -2.99 5.56 -6.98
N ILE A 73 -1.90 4.93 -6.54
CA ILE A 73 -0.61 5.60 -6.40
C ILE A 73 -0.15 6.14 -7.75
N THR A 74 -0.17 5.30 -8.79
CA THR A 74 0.20 5.72 -10.14
C THR A 74 -0.69 6.86 -10.66
N GLU A 75 -2.00 6.79 -10.44
CA GLU A 75 -2.93 7.87 -10.81
C GLU A 75 -2.59 9.19 -10.08
N LEU A 76 -2.31 9.13 -8.78
CA LEU A 76 -1.95 10.31 -8.00
C LEU A 76 -0.60 10.89 -8.41
N GLU A 77 0.39 10.02 -8.67
CA GLU A 77 1.70 10.43 -9.19
C GLU A 77 1.56 11.11 -10.55
N GLN A 78 0.72 10.57 -11.44
CA GLN A 78 0.45 11.16 -12.74
C GLN A 78 -0.25 12.52 -12.59
N ARG A 79 -1.26 12.64 -11.72
CA ARG A 79 -1.91 13.92 -11.43
C ARG A 79 -0.96 14.96 -10.82
N LEU A 80 0.00 14.53 -10.01
CA LEU A 80 1.05 15.41 -9.48
C LEU A 80 2.00 15.87 -10.59
N ALA A 81 2.38 14.97 -11.50
CA ALA A 81 3.21 15.32 -12.65
C ALA A 81 2.49 16.26 -13.63
N ASP A 82 1.23 15.98 -13.96
CA ASP A 82 0.40 16.81 -14.84
C ASP A 82 0.13 18.19 -14.23
N GLY A 83 0.02 18.28 -12.89
CA GLY A 83 -0.13 19.54 -12.17
C GLY A 83 1.16 20.35 -11.99
N GLN A 84 2.31 19.76 -12.31
CA GLN A 84 3.60 20.45 -12.35
C GLN A 84 3.83 21.02 -13.75
N GLU A 85 3.05 22.04 -14.13
CA GLU A 85 3.49 22.91 -15.22
C GLU A 85 4.83 23.54 -14.82
N GLU A 86 5.79 23.55 -15.75
CA GLU A 86 7.10 24.14 -15.54
C GLU A 86 6.95 25.67 -15.46
N ILE A 87 6.65 26.18 -14.26
CA ILE A 87 6.41 27.61 -14.05
C ILE A 87 7.74 28.35 -14.22
N LYS A 88 7.89 29.04 -15.35
CA LYS A 88 9.02 29.95 -15.57
C LYS A 88 8.88 31.17 -14.67
N LEU A 89 9.86 31.35 -13.79
CA LEU A 89 9.93 32.48 -12.86
C LEU A 89 11.11 33.38 -13.20
N THR A 90 10.89 34.69 -13.07
CA THR A 90 11.92 35.72 -13.18
C THR A 90 12.09 36.44 -11.84
N VAL A 91 13.32 36.77 -11.48
CA VAL A 91 13.61 37.56 -10.27
C VAL A 91 13.50 39.04 -10.61
N LYS A 92 12.65 39.78 -9.89
CA LYS A 92 12.55 41.25 -9.98
C LYS A 92 12.45 41.82 -8.57
N LYS A 93 13.25 42.86 -8.25
CA LYS A 93 13.27 43.53 -6.93
C LYS A 93 13.38 42.55 -5.75
N GLY A 94 14.09 41.43 -5.94
CA GLY A 94 14.31 40.37 -4.95
C GLY A 94 13.14 39.39 -4.73
N GLY A 95 12.05 39.47 -5.49
CA GLY A 95 10.96 38.49 -5.49
C GLY A 95 10.86 37.71 -6.80
N TYR A 96 10.24 36.52 -6.78
CA TYR A 96 9.91 35.77 -8.00
C TYR A 96 8.60 36.25 -8.62
N TYR A 97 8.56 36.28 -9.95
CA TYR A 97 7.40 36.64 -10.76
C TYR A 97 7.21 35.66 -11.91
N LYS A 98 5.96 35.35 -12.24
CA LYS A 98 5.61 34.61 -13.45
C LYS A 98 5.79 35.46 -14.71
N GLU A 99 5.77 34.83 -15.88
CA GLU A 99 5.92 35.51 -17.19
C GLU A 99 4.81 36.54 -17.45
N ASP A 100 3.59 36.29 -16.98
CA ASP A 100 2.45 37.22 -17.05
C ASP A 100 2.57 38.44 -16.11
N GLY A 101 3.64 38.50 -15.30
CA GLY A 101 3.87 39.55 -14.32
C GLY A 101 3.25 39.29 -12.96
N ASP A 102 2.62 38.13 -12.74
CA ASP A 102 2.03 37.78 -11.45
C ASP A 102 3.11 37.53 -10.38
N GLY A 103 3.00 38.24 -9.26
CA GLY A 103 3.97 38.22 -8.15
C GLY A 103 3.82 39.41 -7.21
N PRO A 104 4.72 39.62 -6.24
CA PRO A 104 5.93 38.84 -5.97
C PRO A 104 5.64 37.58 -5.15
N TYR A 105 6.42 36.54 -5.41
CA TYR A 105 6.48 35.32 -4.60
C TYR A 105 7.80 35.24 -3.83
N CYS A 106 7.76 34.54 -2.70
CA CYS A 106 8.90 34.33 -1.82
C CYS A 106 9.92 33.40 -2.47
N THR A 107 11.12 33.93 -2.73
CA THR A 107 12.26 33.18 -3.28
C THR A 107 12.63 32.00 -2.40
N GLY A 108 12.83 32.24 -1.10
CA GLY A 108 13.21 31.18 -0.16
C GLY A 108 12.17 30.05 0.01
N CYS A 109 10.86 30.32 -0.16
CA CYS A 109 9.87 29.24 -0.12
C CYS A 109 9.88 28.40 -1.40
N TYR A 110 10.11 29.04 -2.54
CA TYR A 110 10.17 28.36 -3.83
C TYR A 110 11.47 27.56 -3.98
N ASP A 111 12.62 28.16 -3.67
CA ASP A 111 13.93 27.50 -3.83
C ASP A 111 14.08 26.26 -2.93
N ASN A 112 13.51 26.29 -1.71
CA ASN A 112 13.61 25.18 -0.77
C ASN A 112 12.51 24.12 -0.93
N ASN A 113 11.30 24.50 -1.37
CA ASN A 113 10.13 23.60 -1.34
C ASN A 113 9.27 23.63 -2.61
N GLN A 114 9.69 24.34 -3.65
CA GLN A 114 8.94 24.54 -4.90
C GLN A 114 7.52 25.13 -4.67
N LYS A 115 7.35 25.93 -3.60
CA LYS A 115 6.06 26.57 -3.25
C LYS A 115 6.05 28.06 -3.57
N LEU A 116 5.12 28.46 -4.44
CA LEU A 116 4.84 29.87 -4.75
C LEU A 116 4.01 30.54 -3.65
N ILE A 117 4.69 31.07 -2.63
CA ILE A 117 4.06 31.80 -1.54
C ILE A 117 4.08 33.30 -1.84
N ARG A 118 2.91 33.93 -1.99
CA ARG A 118 2.80 35.37 -2.18
C ARG A 118 3.34 36.11 -0.95
N VAL A 119 4.21 37.10 -1.16
CA VAL A 119 4.73 37.93 -0.07
C VAL A 119 3.77 39.07 0.24
N ASN A 120 3.69 39.44 1.52
CA ASN A 120 2.91 40.59 1.95
C ASN A 120 3.70 41.87 1.72
N ASP A 121 3.01 42.89 1.23
CA ASP A 121 3.53 44.24 1.12
C ASP A 121 3.48 44.92 2.49
N VAL A 122 4.65 45.31 3.01
CA VAL A 122 4.77 46.03 4.29
C VAL A 122 5.63 47.29 4.09
N GLY A 123 5.29 48.09 3.07
CA GLY A 123 5.94 49.39 2.82
C GLY A 123 7.25 49.25 2.03
N PRO A 124 8.44 49.53 2.59
CA PRO A 124 9.72 49.40 1.88
C PRO A 124 10.19 47.94 1.71
N ILE A 125 9.51 46.99 2.37
CA ILE A 125 9.88 45.58 2.39
C ILE A 125 8.73 44.68 1.97
N TRP A 126 9.09 43.50 1.48
CA TRP A 126 8.22 42.35 1.34
C TRP A 126 8.50 41.35 2.45
N ARG A 127 7.44 40.78 3.03
CA ARG A 127 7.55 39.76 4.08
C ARG A 127 6.77 38.50 3.73
N CYS A 128 7.43 37.36 3.76
CA CYS A 128 6.76 36.08 3.55
C CYS A 128 5.90 35.72 4.78
N PRO A 129 4.60 35.38 4.62
CA PRO A 129 3.76 34.98 5.74
C PRO A 129 4.14 33.62 6.33
N VAL A 130 4.81 32.75 5.56
CA VAL A 130 5.15 31.37 5.95
C VAL A 130 6.54 31.31 6.60
N CYS A 131 7.60 31.55 5.82
CA CYS A 131 8.98 31.42 6.33
C CYS A 131 9.53 32.69 6.99
N LYS A 132 8.74 33.78 7.03
CA LYS A 132 9.09 35.08 7.64
C LYS A 132 10.30 35.80 7.03
N SER A 133 10.82 35.33 5.90
CA SER A 133 11.88 36.05 5.16
C SER A 133 11.43 37.45 4.78
N VAL A 134 12.39 38.37 4.77
CA VAL A 134 12.18 39.78 4.46
C VAL A 134 13.09 40.17 3.31
N VAL A 135 12.54 40.84 2.30
CA VAL A 135 13.27 41.32 1.13
C VAL A 135 12.99 42.81 0.95
N THR A 136 14.03 43.61 0.76
CA THR A 136 13.89 45.05 0.50
C THR A 136 13.56 45.29 -0.97
N LYS A 137 12.62 46.20 -1.26
CA LYS A 137 12.14 46.48 -2.63
C LYS A 137 13.06 47.39 -3.46
N THR A 138 14.37 47.29 -3.26
CA THR A 138 15.40 48.08 -3.95
C THR A 138 15.59 47.62 -5.38
#